data_AF-A0A0G1NCX0-F1
#
_entry.id   AF-A0A0G1NCX0-F1
#
_cell.length_a   1.000
_cell.length_b   1.000
_cell.length_c   1.000
_cell.angle_alpha   90.00
_cell.angle_beta   90.00
_cell.angle_gamma   90.00
#
_symmetry.space_group_name_H-M   'P 1'
#
loop_
_entity.id
_entity.type
_entity.pdbx_description
1 polymer ?
#
loop_
_entity_poly.entity_id
_entity_poly.type
_entity_poly.pdbx_seq_one_letter_code
_entity_poly.pdbx_strand_id
1 'polypeptide(L)'
;MIQSGVIFGHKKSKTHPKMKRFISGTKNEIELLNPATSWESLDTAMTFLEEVVSKGGVVLFAATTPPAKKIIETFAKEFSFPYVVTRWLGGTLTNFSVIKTRILHYENLKEKKEKGAFDKYTKKEQHDFAEEIGKLSRFFVGFSFLKKLPEAVFLVDPEAHDTAVREAKKLSIPVVAIIDTNDDPSKIDYPIFASDHSVKSIEWVMAKVGDAIRRGKTVVREKAAVAAAPAPSEE
;
A
#
# COMPACT_ATOMS: atom_id res chain seq x y z
N MET A 1 4.85 3.89 -20.64
CA MET A 1 4.48 2.45 -20.54
C MET A 1 5.51 1.52 -21.18
N ILE A 2 5.72 1.54 -22.50
CA ILE A 2 6.64 0.60 -23.17
C ILE A 2 8.11 0.77 -22.71
N GLN A 3 8.62 2.00 -22.68
CA GLN A 3 9.99 2.30 -22.20
C GLN A 3 10.20 1.99 -20.71
N SER A 4 9.13 2.05 -19.92
CA SER A 4 9.13 1.76 -18.48
C SER A 4 9.01 0.27 -18.17
N GLY A 5 8.80 -0.57 -19.19
CA GLY A 5 8.66 -2.00 -19.04
C GLY A 5 7.33 -2.47 -18.44
N VAL A 6 6.30 -1.62 -18.45
CA VAL A 6 5.00 -1.90 -17.79
C VAL A 6 4.26 -3.07 -18.42
N ILE A 7 4.47 -3.28 -19.71
CA ILE A 7 3.72 -4.25 -20.53
C ILE A 7 4.32 -5.66 -20.50
N PHE A 8 5.52 -5.85 -19.93
CA PHE A 8 6.17 -7.14 -19.92
C PHE A 8 5.76 -7.92 -18.68
N GLY A 9 5.07 -9.03 -18.86
CA GLY A 9 4.67 -9.89 -17.78
C GLY A 9 5.63 -11.05 -17.53
N HIS A 10 5.11 -12.13 -16.96
CA HIS A 10 5.87 -13.35 -16.72
C HIS A 10 5.92 -14.27 -17.94
N LYS A 11 6.66 -15.39 -17.79
CA LYS A 11 6.70 -16.46 -18.79
C LYS A 11 5.32 -17.08 -18.98
N LYS A 12 5.00 -17.48 -20.23
CA LYS A 12 3.76 -18.17 -20.61
C LYS A 12 3.41 -19.39 -19.74
N SER A 13 4.41 -20.07 -19.17
CA SER A 13 4.20 -21.22 -18.27
C SER A 13 3.63 -20.86 -16.90
N LYS A 14 3.77 -19.60 -16.46
CA LYS A 14 3.27 -19.09 -15.18
C LYS A 14 1.92 -18.38 -15.30
N THR A 15 1.40 -18.24 -16.51
CA THR A 15 0.21 -17.45 -16.81
C THR A 15 -1.03 -18.01 -16.15
N HIS A 16 -1.74 -17.16 -15.44
CA HIS A 16 -3.03 -17.50 -14.88
C HIS A 16 -4.11 -17.56 -16.00
N PRO A 17 -4.96 -18.60 -16.06
CA PRO A 17 -5.95 -18.75 -17.13
C PRO A 17 -6.89 -17.55 -17.30
N LYS A 18 -7.27 -16.88 -16.21
CA LYS A 18 -8.15 -15.69 -16.23
C LYS A 18 -7.46 -14.41 -16.73
N MET A 19 -6.12 -14.40 -16.80
CA MET A 19 -5.35 -13.28 -17.33
C MET A 19 -5.27 -13.26 -18.85
N LYS A 20 -5.53 -14.40 -19.53
CA LYS A 20 -5.41 -14.55 -20.99
C LYS A 20 -6.14 -13.48 -21.81
N ARG A 21 -7.28 -12.97 -21.30
CA ARG A 21 -8.07 -11.90 -21.96
C ARG A 21 -7.40 -10.51 -21.93
N PHE A 22 -6.45 -10.30 -21.02
CA PHE A 22 -5.72 -9.03 -20.86
C PHE A 22 -4.32 -9.08 -21.51
N ILE A 23 -3.97 -10.20 -22.13
CA ILE A 23 -2.68 -10.42 -22.80
C ILE A 23 -2.86 -10.16 -24.29
N SER A 24 -2.01 -9.28 -24.83
CA SER A 24 -1.99 -8.91 -26.26
C SER A 24 -1.21 -9.90 -27.13
N GLY A 25 -0.23 -10.59 -26.56
CA GLY A 25 0.59 -11.55 -27.28
C GLY A 25 1.75 -12.10 -26.46
N THR A 26 2.61 -12.89 -27.09
CA THR A 26 3.80 -13.47 -26.46
C THR A 26 5.02 -13.15 -27.31
N LYS A 27 6.11 -12.70 -26.67
CA LYS A 27 7.40 -12.43 -27.32
C LYS A 27 8.52 -13.08 -26.50
N ASN A 28 9.32 -13.95 -27.12
CA ASN A 28 10.40 -14.68 -26.44
C ASN A 28 9.93 -15.38 -25.15
N GLU A 29 8.79 -16.08 -25.23
CA GLU A 29 8.12 -16.75 -24.10
C GLU A 29 7.56 -15.85 -22.99
N ILE A 30 7.78 -14.53 -23.07
CA ILE A 30 7.22 -13.54 -22.15
C ILE A 30 5.87 -13.07 -22.68
N GLU A 31 4.86 -13.04 -21.83
CA GLU A 31 3.56 -12.49 -22.20
C GLU A 31 3.52 -10.98 -22.09
N LEU A 32 2.83 -10.36 -23.04
CA LEU A 32 2.69 -8.92 -23.15
C LEU A 32 1.29 -8.50 -22.74
N LEU A 33 1.17 -7.73 -21.67
CA LEU A 33 -0.08 -7.11 -21.26
C LEU A 33 -0.57 -6.14 -22.32
N ASN A 34 -1.89 -6.07 -22.52
CA ASN A 34 -2.50 -5.14 -23.46
C ASN A 34 -2.40 -3.70 -22.91
N PRO A 35 -1.71 -2.77 -23.61
CA PRO A 35 -1.52 -1.40 -23.12
C PRO A 35 -2.83 -0.62 -22.92
N ALA A 36 -3.85 -0.89 -23.75
CA ALA A 36 -5.13 -0.19 -23.65
C ALA A 36 -5.86 -0.57 -22.36
N THR A 37 -5.94 -1.87 -22.05
CA THR A 37 -6.54 -2.35 -20.80
C THR A 37 -5.73 -1.93 -19.58
N SER A 38 -4.40 -1.92 -19.69
CA SER A 38 -3.53 -1.39 -18.62
C SER A 38 -3.81 0.08 -18.34
N TRP A 39 -4.04 0.90 -19.37
CA TRP A 39 -4.35 2.31 -19.19
C TRP A 39 -5.73 2.55 -18.57
N GLU A 40 -6.76 1.87 -19.09
CA GLU A 40 -8.13 1.97 -18.58
C GLU A 40 -8.25 1.51 -17.11
N SER A 41 -7.60 0.39 -16.79
CA SER A 41 -7.56 -0.14 -15.42
C SER A 41 -6.81 0.79 -14.45
N LEU A 42 -5.70 1.39 -14.90
CA LEU A 42 -4.98 2.40 -14.14
C LEU A 42 -5.83 3.64 -13.88
N ASP A 43 -6.53 4.16 -14.88
CA ASP A 43 -7.38 5.35 -14.76
C ASP A 43 -8.54 5.13 -13.78
N THR A 44 -9.17 3.95 -13.84
CA THR A 44 -10.21 3.53 -12.91
C THR A 44 -9.67 3.47 -11.48
N ALA A 45 -8.50 2.85 -11.28
CA ALA A 45 -7.87 2.75 -9.96
C ALA A 45 -7.42 4.11 -9.41
N MET A 46 -6.90 5.00 -10.27
CA MET A 46 -6.52 6.36 -9.89
C MET A 46 -7.73 7.18 -9.44
N THR A 47 -8.84 7.10 -10.18
CA THR A 47 -10.09 7.80 -9.84
C THR A 47 -10.62 7.34 -8.49
N PHE A 48 -10.62 6.02 -8.24
CA PHE A 48 -11.03 5.47 -6.94
C PHE A 48 -10.12 5.93 -5.80
N LEU A 49 -8.78 5.87 -5.97
CA LEU A 49 -7.83 6.31 -4.95
C LEU A 49 -7.96 7.81 -4.66
N GLU A 50 -8.17 8.63 -5.69
CA GLU A 50 -8.42 10.06 -5.56
C GLU A 50 -9.70 10.31 -4.74
N GLU A 51 -10.78 9.57 -5.02
CA GLU A 51 -12.03 9.66 -4.26
C GLU A 51 -11.84 9.31 -2.79
N VAL A 52 -11.19 8.18 -2.48
CA VAL A 52 -10.91 7.75 -1.09
C VAL A 52 -10.12 8.82 -0.35
N VAL A 53 -9.06 9.33 -0.98
CA VAL A 53 -8.21 10.36 -0.36
C VAL A 53 -8.96 11.69 -0.21
N SER A 54 -9.81 12.08 -1.17
CA SER A 54 -10.62 13.30 -1.13
C SER A 54 -11.65 13.34 0.01
N LYS A 55 -12.01 12.16 0.54
CA LYS A 55 -12.87 11.99 1.71
C LYS A 55 -12.09 11.97 3.03
N GLY A 56 -10.75 12.08 2.97
CA GLY A 56 -9.87 11.92 4.13
C GLY A 56 -9.67 10.46 4.53
N GLY A 57 -9.93 9.52 3.61
CA GLY A 57 -9.70 8.10 3.80
C GLY A 57 -8.22 7.74 3.89
N VAL A 58 -7.93 6.67 4.61
CA VAL A 58 -6.56 6.15 4.77
C VAL A 58 -6.38 4.95 3.86
N VAL A 59 -5.33 4.97 3.04
CA VAL A 59 -4.94 3.85 2.19
C VAL A 59 -3.72 3.16 2.81
N LEU A 60 -3.79 1.83 2.99
CA LEU A 60 -2.67 1.01 3.47
C LEU A 60 -1.92 0.42 2.27
N PHE A 61 -0.64 0.75 2.13
CA PHE A 61 0.19 0.22 1.05
C PHE A 61 0.95 -1.02 1.51
N ALA A 62 0.91 -2.12 0.77
CA ALA A 62 1.72 -3.30 1.10
C ALA A 62 2.47 -3.84 -0.11
N ALA A 63 3.76 -4.12 0.08
CA ALA A 63 4.62 -4.73 -0.90
C ALA A 63 5.82 -5.41 -0.26
N THR A 64 5.84 -6.75 -0.25
CA THR A 64 6.95 -7.54 0.29
C THR A 64 7.95 -7.99 -0.78
N THR A 65 7.71 -7.71 -2.05
CA THR A 65 8.60 -8.11 -3.14
C THR A 65 9.83 -7.20 -3.21
N PRO A 66 11.06 -7.74 -3.36
CA PRO A 66 12.30 -6.94 -3.40
C PRO A 66 12.27 -5.69 -4.30
N PRO A 67 11.75 -5.73 -5.55
CA PRO A 67 11.72 -4.54 -6.41
C PRO A 67 10.77 -3.44 -5.89
N ALA A 68 9.71 -3.80 -5.15
CA ALA A 68 8.69 -2.87 -4.71
C ALA A 68 8.92 -2.27 -3.32
N LYS A 69 9.64 -2.97 -2.42
CA LYS A 69 9.82 -2.56 -1.01
C LYS A 69 10.24 -1.11 -0.85
N LYS A 70 11.34 -0.72 -1.51
CA LYS A 70 11.92 0.62 -1.36
C LYS A 70 11.04 1.69 -1.97
N ILE A 71 10.36 1.38 -3.08
CA ILE A 71 9.46 2.31 -3.79
C ILE A 71 8.26 2.62 -2.89
N ILE A 72 7.57 1.59 -2.40
CA ILE A 72 6.40 1.73 -1.54
C ILE A 72 6.77 2.41 -0.21
N GLU A 73 7.90 2.06 0.39
CA GLU A 73 8.36 2.72 1.63
C GLU A 73 8.60 4.22 1.41
N THR A 74 9.30 4.59 0.34
CA THR A 74 9.60 6.01 0.03
C THR A 74 8.31 6.78 -0.25
N PHE A 75 7.44 6.21 -1.07
CA PHE A 75 6.15 6.78 -1.43
C PHE A 75 5.24 6.99 -0.21
N ALA A 76 5.09 5.97 0.63
CA ALA A 76 4.24 6.03 1.80
C ALA A 76 4.75 7.06 2.82
N LYS A 77 6.08 7.21 2.97
CA LYS A 77 6.68 8.27 3.81
C LYS A 77 6.42 9.66 3.24
N GLU A 78 6.63 9.85 1.94
CA GLU A 78 6.36 11.14 1.26
C GLU A 78 4.91 11.60 1.46
N PHE A 79 3.96 10.68 1.33
CA PHE A 79 2.54 10.98 1.49
C PHE A 79 1.98 10.71 2.90
N SER A 80 2.81 10.34 3.88
CA SER A 80 2.38 10.03 5.25
C SER A 80 1.24 8.99 5.33
N PHE A 81 1.28 7.97 4.49
CA PHE A 81 0.37 6.83 4.53
C PHE A 81 0.99 5.64 5.28
N PRO A 82 0.17 4.77 5.88
CA PRO A 82 0.68 3.55 6.48
C PRO A 82 1.11 2.55 5.40
N TYR A 83 2.15 1.77 5.71
CA TYR A 83 2.73 0.80 4.78
C TYR A 83 3.24 -0.49 5.44
N VAL A 84 3.36 -1.56 4.63
CA VAL A 84 3.91 -2.85 5.02
C VAL A 84 4.89 -3.34 3.95
N VAL A 85 6.18 -3.43 4.27
CA VAL A 85 7.22 -3.85 3.30
C VAL A 85 7.97 -5.13 3.68
N THR A 86 7.83 -5.56 4.93
CA THR A 86 8.62 -6.69 5.45
C THR A 86 7.87 -8.00 5.28
N ARG A 87 6.73 -8.10 5.96
CA ARG A 87 5.84 -9.26 5.93
C ARG A 87 4.45 -8.82 6.37
N TRP A 88 3.42 -9.34 5.69
CA TRP A 88 2.05 -9.21 6.16
C TRP A 88 1.81 -10.11 7.38
N LEU A 89 1.40 -9.52 8.49
CA LEU A 89 1.00 -10.27 9.68
C LEU A 89 -0.45 -10.70 9.52
N GLY A 90 -0.73 -12.00 9.61
CA GLY A 90 -2.12 -12.48 9.60
C GLY A 90 -2.91 -11.85 10.75
N GLY A 91 -4.09 -11.33 10.45
CA GLY A 91 -4.90 -10.57 11.40
C GLY A 91 -4.64 -9.06 11.38
N THR A 92 -3.81 -8.55 10.45
CA THR A 92 -3.55 -7.10 10.33
C THR A 92 -4.83 -6.29 10.21
N LEU A 93 -5.82 -6.79 9.43
CA LEU A 93 -7.10 -6.11 9.26
C LEU A 93 -8.17 -6.77 10.13
N THR A 94 -8.25 -8.10 10.11
CA THR A 94 -9.33 -8.85 10.79
C THR A 94 -9.22 -8.85 12.31
N ASN A 95 -8.01 -8.70 12.86
CA ASN A 95 -7.75 -8.60 14.29
C ASN A 95 -7.10 -7.24 14.64
N PHE A 96 -7.63 -6.17 14.06
CA PHE A 96 -7.05 -4.83 14.16
C PHE A 96 -6.93 -4.31 15.61
N SER A 97 -7.83 -4.70 16.52
CA SER A 97 -7.76 -4.29 17.93
C SER A 97 -6.47 -4.75 18.61
N VAL A 98 -6.06 -6.01 18.40
CA VAL A 98 -4.82 -6.57 18.94
C VAL A 98 -3.60 -5.94 18.27
N ILE A 99 -3.65 -5.79 16.94
CA ILE A 99 -2.57 -5.16 16.18
C ILE A 99 -2.36 -3.71 16.63
N LYS A 100 -3.43 -2.96 16.85
CA LYS A 100 -3.40 -1.59 17.38
C LYS A 100 -2.72 -1.53 18.74
N THR A 101 -3.04 -2.44 19.65
CA THR A 101 -2.37 -2.51 20.96
C THR A 101 -0.85 -2.77 20.81
N ARG A 102 -0.45 -3.62 19.86
CA ARG A 102 0.97 -3.88 19.58
C ARG A 102 1.69 -2.68 18.94
N ILE A 103 1.01 -1.92 18.08
CA ILE A 103 1.52 -0.67 17.52
C ILE A 103 1.74 0.36 18.63
N LEU A 104 0.74 0.58 19.50
CA LEU A 104 0.85 1.49 20.63
C LEU A 104 1.98 1.09 21.59
N HIS A 105 2.15 -0.21 21.84
CA HIS A 105 3.28 -0.72 22.64
C HIS A 105 4.64 -0.37 22.00
N TYR A 106 4.77 -0.56 20.69
CA TYR A 106 5.98 -0.17 19.95
C TYR A 106 6.26 1.34 20.03
N GLU A 107 5.24 2.17 19.84
CA GLU A 107 5.37 3.64 19.94
C GLU A 107 5.78 4.08 21.35
N ASN A 108 5.18 3.50 22.39
CA ASN A 108 5.55 3.75 23.79
C ASN A 108 7.00 3.35 24.09
N LEU A 109 7.47 2.21 23.58
CA LEU A 109 8.87 1.78 23.75
C LEU A 109 9.83 2.73 23.04
N LYS A 110 9.46 3.20 21.84
CA LYS A 110 10.26 4.18 21.09
C LYS A 110 10.35 5.51 21.84
N GLU A 111 9.23 6.02 22.35
CA GLU A 111 9.18 7.27 23.12
C GLU A 111 9.99 7.17 24.42
N LYS A 112 9.88 6.05 25.15
CA LYS A 112 10.70 5.80 26.36
C LYS A 112 12.20 5.76 26.05
N LYS A 113 12.59 5.20 24.90
CA LYS A 113 13.97 5.20 24.43
C LYS A 113 14.47 6.61 24.17
N GLU A 114 13.68 7.42 23.46
CA GLU A 114 14.03 8.80 23.12
C GLU A 114 14.13 9.69 24.36
N LYS A 115 13.27 9.46 25.36
CA LYS A 115 13.29 10.18 26.65
C LYS A 115 14.40 9.73 27.62
N GLY A 116 15.25 8.77 27.24
CA GLY A 116 16.29 8.22 28.13
C GLY A 116 15.72 7.47 29.35
N ALA A 117 14.46 7.04 29.30
CA ALA A 117 13.82 6.38 30.44
C ALA A 117 14.46 5.01 30.76
N PHE A 118 15.19 4.43 29.80
CA PHE A 118 15.87 3.15 29.96
C PHE A 118 17.18 3.22 30.75
N ASP A 119 17.72 4.41 30.99
CA ASP A 119 18.98 4.59 31.73
C ASP A 119 18.86 4.19 33.21
N LYS A 120 17.63 4.13 33.73
CA LYS A 120 17.32 3.66 35.09
C LYS A 120 17.36 2.14 35.26
N TYR A 121 17.38 1.40 34.16
CA TYR A 121 17.35 -0.07 34.16
C TYR A 121 18.75 -0.67 34.06
N THR A 122 18.87 -1.95 34.37
CA THR A 122 20.15 -2.67 34.25
C THR A 122 20.59 -2.80 32.79
N LYS A 123 21.89 -2.99 32.54
CA LYS A 123 22.43 -3.20 31.18
C LYS A 123 21.76 -4.37 30.45
N LYS A 124 21.35 -5.42 31.18
CA LYS A 124 20.66 -6.57 30.63
C LYS A 124 19.24 -6.19 30.16
N GLU A 125 18.48 -5.49 30.99
CA GLU A 125 17.13 -5.03 30.61
C GLU A 125 17.17 -4.00 29.47
N GLN A 126 18.16 -3.10 29.46
CA GLN A 126 18.38 -2.18 28.35
C GLN A 126 18.62 -2.92 27.03
N HIS A 127 19.41 -3.99 27.07
CA HIS A 127 19.63 -4.86 25.91
C HIS A 127 18.31 -5.54 25.47
N ASP A 128 17.54 -6.09 26.41
CA ASP A 128 16.28 -6.76 26.10
C ASP A 128 15.26 -5.79 25.47
N PHE A 129 15.16 -4.55 25.97
CA PHE A 129 14.35 -3.50 25.35
C PHE A 129 14.85 -3.11 23.95
N ALA A 130 16.17 -3.01 23.77
CA ALA A 130 16.74 -2.72 22.47
C ALA A 130 16.46 -3.83 21.45
N GLU A 131 16.53 -5.09 21.87
CA GLU A 131 16.20 -6.25 21.05
C GLU A 131 14.71 -6.29 20.70
N GLU A 132 13.83 -6.02 21.67
CA GLU A 132 12.39 -5.93 21.46
C GLU A 132 12.03 -4.82 20.45
N ILE A 133 12.59 -3.62 20.62
CA ILE A 133 12.40 -2.51 19.67
C ILE A 133 12.93 -2.90 18.29
N GLY A 134 14.08 -3.57 18.21
CA GLY A 134 14.64 -4.10 16.97
C GLY A 134 13.70 -5.09 16.27
N LYS A 135 13.08 -6.00 17.02
CA LYS A 135 12.09 -6.95 16.48
C LYS A 135 10.82 -6.24 16.02
N LEU A 136 10.26 -5.35 16.85
CA LEU A 136 9.00 -4.67 16.58
C LEU A 136 9.13 -3.67 15.42
N SER A 137 10.24 -2.93 15.35
CA SER A 137 10.47 -1.94 14.28
C SER A 137 10.40 -2.55 12.88
N ARG A 138 10.89 -3.78 12.71
CA ARG A 138 10.82 -4.48 11.41
C ARG A 138 9.40 -4.65 10.88
N PHE A 139 8.40 -4.70 11.75
CA PHE A 139 7.01 -4.92 11.39
C PHE A 139 6.16 -3.64 11.49
N PHE A 140 6.36 -2.86 12.55
CA PHE A 140 5.46 -1.77 12.93
C PHE A 140 5.92 -0.37 12.50
N VAL A 141 7.13 -0.21 11.94
CA VAL A 141 7.62 1.10 11.48
C VAL A 141 6.67 1.77 10.49
N GLY A 142 6.04 1.00 9.60
CA GLY A 142 5.11 1.55 8.60
C GLY A 142 3.69 1.74 9.11
N PHE A 143 3.37 1.36 10.35
CA PHE A 143 2.01 1.42 10.89
C PHE A 143 1.71 2.69 11.69
N SER A 144 2.68 3.59 11.92
CA SER A 144 2.48 4.79 12.74
C SER A 144 1.34 5.71 12.26
N PHE A 145 1.00 5.67 10.97
CA PHE A 145 -0.11 6.47 10.42
C PHE A 145 -1.48 5.76 10.48
N LEU A 146 -1.52 4.49 10.94
CA LEU A 146 -2.74 3.67 10.95
C LEU A 146 -3.48 3.75 12.31
N LYS A 147 -4.29 4.80 12.49
CA LYS A 147 -5.09 4.99 13.71
C LYS A 147 -6.45 4.27 13.69
N LYS A 148 -7.02 4.13 12.50
CA LYS A 148 -8.28 3.46 12.18
C LYS A 148 -8.03 2.38 11.12
N LEU A 149 -9.01 1.50 10.92
CA LEU A 149 -8.99 0.59 9.77
C LEU A 149 -8.85 1.40 8.47
N PRO A 150 -8.06 0.92 7.51
CA PRO A 150 -7.91 1.60 6.23
C PRO A 150 -9.21 1.49 5.42
N GLU A 151 -9.48 2.51 4.62
CA GLU A 151 -10.64 2.54 3.71
C GLU A 151 -10.34 1.84 2.38
N ALA A 152 -9.06 1.67 2.05
CA ALA A 152 -8.61 0.85 0.93
C ALA A 152 -7.23 0.26 1.21
N VAL A 153 -6.92 -0.85 0.55
CA VAL A 153 -5.58 -1.46 0.58
C VAL A 153 -4.99 -1.42 -0.83
N PHE A 154 -3.74 -0.96 -0.95
CA PHE A 154 -2.98 -1.00 -2.19
C PHE A 154 -1.90 -2.09 -2.10
N LEU A 155 -1.93 -3.07 -3.00
CA LEU A 155 -0.99 -4.19 -3.02
C LEU A 155 -0.11 -4.19 -4.28
N VAL A 156 1.14 -4.59 -4.13
CA VAL A 156 2.00 -4.97 -5.26
C VAL A 156 2.18 -6.49 -5.19
N ASP A 157 1.84 -7.20 -6.27
CA ASP A 157 1.84 -8.68 -6.34
C ASP A 157 0.82 -9.32 -5.35
N PRO A 158 -0.46 -9.44 -5.73
CA PRO A 158 -1.48 -10.12 -4.94
C PRO A 158 -1.18 -11.57 -4.61
N GLU A 159 -0.49 -12.32 -5.48
CA GLU A 159 -0.09 -13.70 -5.21
C GLU A 159 0.77 -13.79 -3.95
N ALA A 160 1.74 -12.89 -3.79
CA ALA A 160 2.54 -12.77 -2.57
C ALA A 160 1.75 -12.30 -1.33
N HIS A 161 0.59 -11.69 -1.52
CA HIS A 161 -0.23 -11.07 -0.46
C HIS A 161 -1.64 -11.65 -0.34
N ASP A 162 -1.85 -12.92 -0.68
CA ASP A 162 -3.18 -13.55 -0.71
C ASP A 162 -3.91 -13.48 0.66
N THR A 163 -3.18 -13.56 1.78
CA THR A 163 -3.74 -13.34 3.13
C THR A 163 -4.32 -11.93 3.29
N ALA A 164 -3.63 -10.90 2.79
CA ALA A 164 -4.11 -9.52 2.86
C ALA A 164 -5.39 -9.34 2.04
N VAL A 165 -5.43 -9.92 0.84
CA VAL A 165 -6.61 -9.91 -0.05
C VAL A 165 -7.81 -10.59 0.63
N ARG A 166 -7.61 -11.76 1.23
CA ARG A 166 -8.68 -12.49 1.94
C ARG A 166 -9.21 -11.70 3.14
N GLU A 167 -8.33 -11.10 3.92
CA GLU A 167 -8.71 -10.30 5.08
C GLU A 167 -9.48 -9.04 4.66
N ALA A 168 -9.01 -8.32 3.65
CA ALA A 168 -9.67 -7.13 3.11
C ALA A 168 -11.07 -7.48 2.59
N LYS A 169 -11.19 -8.56 1.80
CA LYS A 169 -12.47 -9.05 1.29
C LYS A 169 -13.45 -9.41 2.41
N LYS A 170 -12.98 -10.05 3.48
CA LYS A 170 -13.83 -10.40 4.64
C LYS A 170 -14.41 -9.17 5.34
N LEU A 171 -13.67 -8.06 5.34
CA LEU A 171 -14.10 -6.80 5.93
C LEU A 171 -14.76 -5.85 4.93
N SER A 172 -14.96 -6.27 3.68
CA SER A 172 -15.44 -5.43 2.58
C SER A 172 -14.59 -4.16 2.37
N ILE A 173 -13.28 -4.26 2.64
CA ILE A 173 -12.32 -3.21 2.35
C ILE A 173 -11.88 -3.38 0.88
N PRO A 174 -12.09 -2.38 0.01
CA PRO A 174 -11.72 -2.47 -1.39
C PRO A 174 -10.20 -2.61 -1.56
N VAL A 175 -9.81 -3.46 -2.50
CA VAL A 175 -8.42 -3.77 -2.83
C VAL A 175 -8.07 -3.21 -4.20
N VAL A 176 -7.04 -2.35 -4.22
CA VAL A 176 -6.35 -1.90 -5.43
C VAL A 176 -5.05 -2.69 -5.52
N ALA A 177 -4.70 -3.24 -6.68
CA ALA A 177 -3.43 -3.96 -6.79
C ALA A 177 -2.80 -3.92 -8.17
N ILE A 178 -1.46 -3.89 -8.20
CA ILE A 178 -0.69 -4.16 -9.41
C ILE A 178 -0.73 -5.67 -9.67
N ILE A 179 -1.29 -6.05 -10.82
CA ILE A 179 -1.51 -7.44 -11.24
C ILE A 179 -0.67 -7.72 -12.48
N ASP A 180 0.13 -8.78 -12.41
CA ASP A 180 0.89 -9.33 -13.53
C ASP A 180 0.22 -10.63 -14.06
N THR A 181 0.78 -11.25 -15.09
CA THR A 181 0.13 -12.34 -15.86
C THR A 181 -0.10 -13.62 -15.06
N ASN A 182 0.56 -13.80 -13.91
CA ASN A 182 0.42 -14.93 -12.98
C ASN A 182 -0.68 -14.74 -11.92
N ASP A 183 -1.20 -13.52 -11.75
CA ASP A 183 -2.20 -13.22 -10.71
C ASP A 183 -3.64 -13.57 -11.13
N ASP A 184 -4.54 -13.75 -10.14
CA ASP A 184 -5.98 -13.87 -10.40
C ASP A 184 -6.67 -12.49 -10.33
N PRO A 185 -7.10 -11.90 -11.46
CA PRO A 185 -7.74 -10.58 -11.48
C PRO A 185 -9.12 -10.56 -10.83
N SER A 186 -9.76 -11.71 -10.61
CA SER A 186 -11.11 -11.77 -10.01
C SER A 186 -11.12 -11.60 -8.49
N LYS A 187 -9.95 -11.57 -7.85
CA LYS A 187 -9.82 -11.36 -6.41
C LYS A 187 -9.70 -9.89 -6.02
N ILE A 188 -9.45 -9.01 -7.00
CA ILE A 188 -9.11 -7.60 -6.79
C ILE A 188 -10.24 -6.72 -7.35
N ASP A 189 -10.65 -5.72 -6.59
CA ASP A 189 -11.75 -4.83 -6.98
C ASP A 189 -11.30 -3.82 -8.05
N TYR A 190 -10.09 -3.27 -7.88
CA TYR A 190 -9.48 -2.30 -8.79
C TYR A 190 -8.11 -2.81 -9.26
N PRO A 191 -8.08 -3.75 -10.23
CA PRO A 191 -6.82 -4.26 -10.76
C PRO A 191 -6.09 -3.17 -11.56
N ILE A 192 -4.76 -3.12 -11.48
CA ILE A 192 -3.88 -2.32 -12.33
C ILE A 192 -3.01 -3.30 -13.10
N PHE A 193 -3.28 -3.50 -14.38
CA PHE A 193 -2.52 -4.46 -15.19
C PHE A 193 -1.15 -3.88 -15.54
N ALA A 194 -0.12 -4.31 -14.82
CA ALA A 194 1.25 -3.82 -15.00
C ALA A 194 2.26 -4.82 -14.44
N SER A 195 3.48 -4.80 -14.99
CA SER A 195 4.60 -5.59 -14.49
C SER A 195 4.90 -5.27 -13.01
N ASP A 196 4.96 -6.32 -12.19
CA ASP A 196 5.24 -6.27 -10.75
C ASP A 196 6.72 -6.51 -10.40
N HIS A 197 7.50 -7.01 -11.36
CA HIS A 197 8.89 -7.41 -11.18
C HIS A 197 9.88 -6.37 -11.71
N SER A 198 9.43 -5.45 -12.58
CA SER A 198 10.24 -4.33 -13.07
C SER A 198 10.15 -3.13 -12.12
N VAL A 199 11.29 -2.74 -11.54
CA VAL A 199 11.41 -1.53 -10.70
C VAL A 199 10.86 -0.29 -11.43
N LYS A 200 11.23 -0.11 -12.70
CA LYS A 200 10.78 1.02 -13.53
C LYS A 200 9.26 1.01 -13.79
N SER A 201 8.66 -0.19 -13.86
CA SER A 201 7.21 -0.34 -14.02
C SER A 201 6.50 0.13 -12.75
N ILE A 202 6.92 -0.40 -11.59
CA ILE A 202 6.34 -0.05 -10.30
C ILE A 202 6.53 1.46 -10.04
N GLU A 203 7.72 2.02 -10.27
CA GLU A 203 7.97 3.47 -10.15
C GLU A 203 7.02 4.29 -11.03
N TRP A 204 6.81 3.86 -12.28
CA TRP A 204 5.92 4.56 -13.20
C TRP A 204 4.46 4.53 -12.74
N VAL A 205 3.98 3.37 -12.26
CA VAL A 205 2.63 3.24 -11.69
C VAL A 205 2.50 4.09 -10.44
N MET A 206 3.47 4.02 -9.53
CA MET A 206 3.46 4.76 -8.27
C MET A 206 3.53 6.28 -8.48
N ALA A 207 4.24 6.76 -9.50
CA ALA A 207 4.24 8.18 -9.86
C ALA A 207 2.82 8.66 -10.22
N LYS A 208 2.07 7.86 -11.00
CA LYS A 208 0.69 8.16 -11.38
C LYS A 208 -0.27 8.07 -10.20
N VAL A 209 -0.10 7.08 -9.33
CA VAL A 209 -0.83 7.01 -8.05
C VAL A 209 -0.52 8.24 -7.18
N GLY A 210 0.73 8.69 -7.13
CA GLY A 210 1.13 9.90 -6.41
C GLY A 210 0.43 11.17 -6.92
N ASP A 211 0.27 11.29 -8.24
CA ASP A 211 -0.48 12.40 -8.83
C ASP A 211 -1.96 12.38 -8.42
N ALA A 212 -2.60 11.20 -8.42
CA ALA A 212 -3.99 11.04 -7.97
C ALA A 212 -4.17 11.36 -6.48
N ILE A 213 -3.28 10.86 -5.63
CA ILE A 213 -3.27 11.16 -4.20
C ILE A 213 -3.08 12.66 -3.95
N ARG A 214 -2.19 13.32 -4.71
CA ARG A 214 -1.94 14.76 -4.57
C ARG A 214 -3.20 15.56 -4.89
N ARG A 215 -3.91 15.23 -5.96
CA ARG A 215 -5.20 15.86 -6.30
C ARG A 215 -6.24 15.64 -5.20
N GLY A 216 -6.39 14.41 -4.72
CA GLY A 216 -7.31 14.09 -3.63
C GLY A 216 -7.01 14.88 -2.36
N LYS A 217 -5.73 15.03 -1.98
CA LYS A 217 -5.32 15.84 -0.81
C LYS A 217 -5.60 17.34 -0.98
N THR A 218 -5.48 17.88 -2.18
CA THR A 218 -5.83 19.29 -2.45
C THR A 218 -7.31 19.53 -2.15
N VAL A 219 -8.19 18.64 -2.60
CA VAL A 219 -9.63 18.72 -2.34
C VAL A 219 -9.95 18.67 -0.83
N VAL A 220 -9.26 17.82 -0.06
CA VAL A 220 -9.42 17.78 1.40
C VAL A 220 -9.03 19.12 2.04
N ARG A 221 -7.92 19.71 1.60
CA ARG A 221 -7.44 21.00 2.12
C ARG A 221 -8.41 22.13 1.80
N GLU A 222 -8.96 22.16 0.59
CA GLU A 222 -9.97 23.15 0.19
C GLU A 222 -11.25 23.01 1.03
N LYS A 223 -11.76 21.78 1.20
CA LYS A 223 -12.91 21.54 2.08
C LYS A 223 -12.65 21.97 3.52
N ALA A 224 -11.46 21.70 4.05
CA ALA A 224 -11.07 22.13 5.39
C ALA A 224 -10.97 23.66 5.50
N ALA A 225 -10.46 24.35 4.47
CA ALA A 225 -10.38 25.81 4.43
C ALA A 225 -11.77 26.47 4.37
N VAL A 226 -12.70 25.91 3.59
CA VAL A 226 -14.09 26.40 3.52
C VAL A 226 -14.82 26.18 4.85
N ALA A 227 -14.63 25.04 5.51
CA ALA A 227 -15.23 24.76 6.82
C ALA A 227 -14.65 25.63 7.96
N ALA A 228 -13.45 26.18 7.79
CA ALA A 228 -12.79 27.04 8.77
C ALA A 228 -13.05 28.55 8.54
N ALA A 229 -13.76 28.92 7.47
CA ALA A 229 -14.17 30.30 7.26
C ALA A 229 -15.27 30.69 8.27
N PRO A 230 -15.14 31.83 8.99
CA PRO A 230 -16.16 32.26 9.93
C PRO A 230 -17.47 32.50 9.17
N ALA A 231 -18.59 32.01 9.73
CA ALA A 231 -19.92 32.27 9.18
C ALA A 231 -20.12 33.79 9.01
N PRO A 232 -20.67 34.26 7.88
CA PRO A 232 -20.99 35.67 7.73
C PRO A 232 -21.94 36.06 8.86
N SER A 233 -21.56 37.08 9.62
CA SER A 233 -22.42 37.68 10.64
C SER A 233 -23.70 38.17 9.95
N GLU A 234 -24.82 37.53 10.25
CA GLU A 234 -26.14 38.03 9.87
C GLU A 234 -26.36 39.37 10.60
N GLU A 235 -26.46 40.46 9.83
CA GLU A 235 -26.97 41.77 10.26
C GLU A 235 -28.50 41.82 10.18
#